data_AF-A0A3D6BTG3-F1
#
_entry.id   AF-A0A3D6BTG3-F1
#
_cell.length_a   1.000
_cell.length_b   1.000
_cell.length_c   1.000
_cell.angle_alpha   90.00
_cell.angle_beta   90.00
_cell.angle_gamma   90.00
#
_symmetry.space_group_name_H-M   'P 1'
#
loop_
_entity.id
_entity.type
_entity.pdbx_description
1 polymer ?
#
loop_
_entity_poly.entity_id
_entity_poly.type
_entity_poly.pdbx_seq_one_letter_code
_entity_poly.pdbx_strand_id
1 'polypeptide(L)'
;MIGFKEYLVENPLTVRQRNKKRIIMKRASKKMEITRRINAKRKATHEQLKRRAIMQAKTILRNKFLEGKGVTFGNLSDVQKRVLDRKVDLRVMELKAIARKLLPKIKEQENLRLQKIKNNAATTA
;
A
#
# COMPACT_ATOMS: atom_id res chain seq x y z
N MET A 1 29.89 31.64 -3.71
CA MET A 1 28.45 31.42 -3.94
C MET A 1 28.18 29.93 -3.84
N ILE A 2 27.41 29.52 -2.84
CA ILE A 2 27.05 28.12 -2.61
C ILE A 2 26.10 27.72 -3.73
N GLY A 3 26.59 26.88 -4.65
CA GLY A 3 25.87 26.45 -5.83
C GLY A 3 24.68 25.56 -5.45
N PHE A 4 23.55 25.79 -6.12
CA PHE A 4 22.25 25.12 -5.98
C PHE A 4 22.27 23.56 -6.12
N LYS A 5 23.43 22.93 -6.23
CA LYS A 5 23.63 21.48 -6.42
C LYS A 5 23.51 20.66 -5.13
N GLU A 6 23.58 21.28 -3.95
CA GLU A 6 23.62 20.54 -2.68
C GLU A 6 22.25 20.05 -2.15
N TYR A 7 21.13 20.45 -2.77
CA TYR A 7 19.78 20.11 -2.25
C TYR A 7 19.04 18.96 -2.96
N LEU A 8 19.69 18.22 -3.86
CA LEU A 8 19.15 16.97 -4.42
C LEU A 8 19.77 15.77 -3.72
N VAL A 9 19.12 15.34 -2.63
CA VAL A 9 19.57 14.22 -1.76
C VAL A 9 19.63 12.86 -2.49
N GLU A 10 19.09 12.75 -3.71
CA GLU A 10 19.32 11.60 -4.60
C GLU A 10 19.59 12.09 -6.04
N ASN A 11 20.84 12.05 -6.48
CA ASN A 11 21.13 12.19 -7.91
C ASN A 11 20.37 11.09 -8.69
N PRO A 12 19.68 11.42 -9.79
CA PRO A 12 18.97 10.42 -10.58
C PRO A 12 19.93 9.33 -11.06
N LEU A 13 19.49 8.06 -11.02
CA LEU A 13 20.31 6.90 -11.44
C LEU A 13 20.90 7.12 -12.85
N THR A 14 22.21 6.96 -12.98
CA THR A 14 22.89 7.00 -14.28
C THR A 14 22.40 5.87 -15.18
N VAL A 15 22.53 6.02 -16.50
CA VAL A 15 22.09 5.00 -17.49
C VAL A 15 22.72 3.64 -17.19
N ARG A 16 24.00 3.61 -16.79
CA ARG A 16 24.72 2.39 -16.39
C ARG A 16 24.11 1.73 -15.15
N GLN A 17 23.79 2.50 -14.11
CA GLN A 17 23.15 1.99 -12.89
C GLN A 17 21.73 1.45 -13.17
N ARG A 18 20.98 2.14 -14.04
CA ARG A 18 19.65 1.70 -14.49
C ARG A 18 19.71 0.38 -15.24
N ASN A 19 20.65 0.24 -16.18
CA ASN A 19 20.86 -1.00 -16.92
C ASN A 19 21.26 -2.15 -15.98
N LYS A 20 22.12 -1.90 -15.00
CA LYS A 20 22.48 -2.88 -13.96
C LYS A 20 21.27 -3.31 -13.14
N LYS A 21 20.46 -2.36 -12.64
CA LYS A 21 19.20 -2.67 -11.92
C LYS A 21 18.22 -3.46 -12.79
N ARG A 22 18.06 -3.10 -14.07
CA ARG A 22 17.19 -3.81 -15.03
C ARG A 22 17.59 -5.28 -15.15
N ILE A 23 18.88 -5.55 -15.33
CA ILE A 23 19.40 -6.93 -15.44
C ILE A 23 19.16 -7.71 -14.14
N ILE A 24 19.45 -7.10 -12.99
CA ILE A 24 19.22 -7.72 -11.66
C ILE A 24 17.74 -8.09 -11.49
N MET A 25 16.82 -7.17 -11.80
CA MET A 25 15.38 -7.40 -11.69
C MET A 25 14.89 -8.45 -12.68
N LYS A 26 15.41 -8.45 -13.92
CA LYS A 26 15.09 -9.49 -14.92
C LYS A 26 15.52 -10.88 -14.44
N ARG A 27 16.67 -11.00 -13.77
CA ARG A 27 17.13 -12.27 -13.18
C ARG A 27 16.28 -12.68 -11.98
N ALA A 28 15.90 -11.73 -11.13
CA ALA A 28 15.09 -11.97 -9.95
C ALA A 28 13.61 -12.25 -10.25
N SER A 29 13.10 -11.87 -11.43
CA SER A 29 11.67 -11.89 -11.76
C SER A 29 11.01 -13.25 -11.54
N LYS A 30 11.64 -14.34 -12.00
CA LYS A 30 11.12 -15.71 -11.83
C LYS A 30 11.02 -16.09 -10.35
N LYS A 31 12.04 -15.77 -9.55
CA LYS A 31 12.04 -16.00 -8.09
C LYS A 31 10.95 -15.15 -7.41
N MET A 32 10.80 -13.89 -7.82
CA MET A 32 9.74 -13.00 -7.32
C MET A 32 8.35 -13.52 -7.67
N GLU A 33 8.16 -14.07 -8.86
CA GLU A 33 6.89 -14.64 -9.28
C GLU A 33 6.53 -15.89 -8.47
N ILE A 34 7.48 -16.82 -8.29
CA ILE A 34 7.28 -18.03 -7.47
C ILE A 34 6.94 -17.64 -6.03
N THR A 35 7.71 -16.73 -5.44
CA THR A 35 7.46 -16.24 -4.07
C THR A 35 6.11 -15.53 -3.95
N ARG A 36 5.69 -14.73 -4.94
CA ARG A 36 4.34 -14.13 -4.99
C ARG A 36 3.26 -15.20 -5.02
N ARG A 37 3.39 -16.23 -5.85
CA ARG A 37 2.43 -17.35 -5.93
C ARG A 37 2.33 -18.11 -4.61
N ILE A 38 3.46 -18.40 -3.97
CA ILE A 38 3.50 -19.06 -2.65
C ILE A 38 2.83 -18.18 -1.58
N ASN A 39 3.21 -16.89 -1.51
CA ASN A 39 2.66 -15.96 -0.52
C ASN A 39 1.17 -15.69 -0.73
N ALA A 40 0.68 -15.73 -1.98
CA ALA A 40 -0.75 -15.62 -2.26
C ALA A 40 -1.54 -16.79 -1.65
N LYS A 41 -0.97 -17.98 -1.52
CA LYS A 41 -1.65 -19.12 -0.87
C LYS A 41 -1.55 -19.09 0.66
N ARG A 42 -0.60 -18.35 1.22
CA ARG A 42 -0.36 -18.25 2.65
C ARG A 42 -1.28 -17.23 3.31
N LYS A 43 -1.57 -17.44 4.59
CA LYS A 43 -2.28 -16.46 5.43
C LYS A 43 -1.38 -15.27 5.71
N ALA A 44 -1.92 -14.06 5.56
CA ALA A 44 -1.21 -12.85 5.93
C ALA A 44 -0.89 -12.80 7.44
N THR A 45 0.30 -12.30 7.79
CA THR A 45 0.71 -12.16 9.20
C THR A 45 -0.10 -11.09 9.92
N HIS A 46 -0.13 -11.14 11.25
CA HIS A 46 -0.88 -10.18 12.05
C HIS A 46 -0.48 -8.72 11.77
N GLU A 47 0.82 -8.46 11.59
CA GLU A 47 1.31 -7.13 11.21
C GLU A 47 0.81 -6.67 9.83
N GLN A 48 0.79 -7.57 8.85
CA GLN A 48 0.28 -7.25 7.51
C GLN A 48 -1.20 -6.87 7.58
N LEU A 49 -2.00 -7.58 8.37
CA LEU A 49 -3.42 -7.27 8.58
C LEU A 49 -3.60 -5.92 9.29
N LYS A 50 -2.75 -5.61 10.29
CA LYS A 50 -2.72 -4.29 10.94
C LYS A 50 -2.40 -3.17 9.95
N ARG A 51 -1.39 -3.35 9.08
CA ARG A 51 -1.04 -2.38 8.04
C ARG A 51 -2.20 -2.16 7.06
N ARG A 52 -2.86 -3.23 6.61
CA ARG A 52 -4.06 -3.15 5.77
C ARG A 52 -5.19 -2.38 6.45
N ALA A 53 -5.43 -2.63 7.74
CA ALA A 53 -6.43 -1.91 8.53
C ALA A 53 -6.16 -0.41 8.61
N ILE A 54 -4.89 -0.03 8.81
CA ILE A 54 -4.48 1.38 8.82
C ILE A 54 -4.72 2.02 7.45
N MET A 55 -4.38 1.33 6.34
CA MET A 55 -4.60 1.88 4.99
C MET A 55 -6.08 2.07 4.66
N GLN A 56 -6.94 1.12 5.04
CA GLN A 56 -8.38 1.28 4.91
C GLN A 56 -8.91 2.42 5.79
N ALA A 57 -8.42 2.53 7.03
CA ALA A 57 -8.78 3.62 7.94
C ALA A 57 -8.38 5.00 7.39
N LYS A 58 -7.19 5.13 6.78
CA LYS A 58 -6.77 6.38 6.10
C LYS A 58 -7.73 6.75 4.98
N THR A 59 -8.17 5.77 4.19
CA THR A 59 -9.12 5.99 3.08
C THR A 59 -10.47 6.48 3.60
N ILE A 60 -10.99 5.87 4.67
CA ILE A 60 -12.22 6.33 5.32
C ILE A 60 -12.07 7.75 5.86
N LEU A 61 -10.95 8.06 6.52
CA LEU A 61 -10.68 9.41 7.03
C LEU A 61 -10.57 10.43 5.89
N ARG A 62 -9.87 10.12 4.79
CA ARG A 62 -9.80 10.99 3.61
C ARG A 62 -11.19 11.30 3.08
N ASN A 63 -12.04 10.29 2.95
CA ASN A 63 -13.41 10.47 2.47
C ASN A 63 -14.21 11.38 3.42
N LYS A 64 -14.07 11.22 4.75
CA LYS A 64 -14.70 12.12 5.73
C LYS A 64 -14.25 13.58 5.60
N PHE A 65 -12.98 13.83 5.28
CA PHE A 65 -12.49 15.19 5.07
C PHE A 65 -12.98 15.85 3.78
N LEU A 66 -13.40 15.03 2.82
CA LEU A 66 -13.89 15.45 1.51
C LEU A 66 -15.42 15.43 1.41
N GLU A 67 -16.07 14.81 2.39
CA GLU A 67 -17.52 14.85 2.58
C GLU A 67 -18.01 16.30 2.60
N GLY A 68 -19.07 16.59 1.85
CA GLY A 68 -19.62 17.95 1.69
C GLY A 68 -18.86 18.86 0.71
N LYS A 69 -17.71 18.46 0.15
CA LYS A 69 -16.93 19.30 -0.79
C LYS A 69 -17.15 18.96 -2.26
N GLY A 70 -17.97 17.95 -2.57
CA GLY A 70 -18.24 17.51 -3.95
C GLY A 70 -17.03 16.96 -4.71
N VAL A 71 -15.89 16.78 -4.04
CA VAL A 71 -14.63 16.35 -4.66
C VAL A 71 -14.19 15.00 -4.09
N THR A 72 -13.67 14.13 -4.95
CA THR A 72 -13.09 12.84 -4.54
C THR A 72 -11.58 12.94 -4.43
N PHE A 73 -10.96 12.08 -3.63
CA PHE A 73 -9.50 12.06 -3.48
C PHE A 73 -8.77 11.88 -4.82
N GLY A 74 -9.35 11.12 -5.75
CA GLY A 74 -8.79 10.89 -7.08
C GLY A 74 -8.66 12.17 -7.91
N ASN A 75 -9.64 13.07 -7.79
CA ASN A 75 -9.77 14.29 -8.59
C ASN A 75 -8.90 15.46 -8.07
N LEU A 76 -8.28 15.30 -6.90
CA LEU A 76 -7.40 16.33 -6.33
C LEU A 76 -6.05 16.40 -7.06
N SER A 77 -5.50 17.62 -7.17
CA SER A 77 -4.11 17.83 -7.59
C SER A 77 -3.13 17.24 -6.58
N ASP A 78 -1.92 16.86 -7.00
CA ASP A 78 -0.90 16.25 -6.14
C ASP A 78 -0.54 17.12 -4.93
N VAL A 79 -0.56 18.45 -5.10
CA VAL A 79 -0.35 19.39 -3.99
C VAL A 79 -1.48 19.24 -2.96
N GLN A 80 -2.73 19.19 -3.39
CA GLN A 80 -3.90 19.05 -2.53
C GLN A 80 -3.93 17.68 -1.85
N LYS A 81 -3.58 16.61 -2.56
CA LYS A 81 -3.42 15.25 -2.01
C LYS A 81 -2.42 15.23 -0.85
N ARG A 82 -1.23 15.83 -1.04
CA ARG A 82 -0.21 15.92 0.02
C ARG A 82 -0.66 16.74 1.23
N VAL A 83 -1.40 17.83 1.02
CA VAL A 83 -1.94 18.63 2.13
C VAL A 83 -2.97 17.83 2.92
N LEU A 84 -3.88 17.13 2.23
CA LEU A 84 -4.88 16.30 2.86
C LEU A 84 -4.26 15.12 3.63
N ASP A 85 -3.29 14.43 3.04
CA ASP A 85 -2.60 13.31 3.69
C ASP A 85 -1.91 13.75 4.99
N ARG A 86 -1.24 14.92 4.99
CA ARG A 86 -0.69 15.50 6.22
C ARG A 86 -1.76 15.72 7.30
N LYS A 87 -2.94 16.24 6.92
CA LYS A 87 -4.05 16.44 7.86
C LYS A 87 -4.59 15.12 8.42
N VAL A 88 -4.66 14.07 7.58
CA VAL A 88 -5.08 12.72 8.00
C VAL A 88 -4.07 12.10 8.96
N ASP A 89 -2.77 12.27 8.68
CA ASP A 89 -1.70 11.70 9.50
C ASP A 89 -1.60 12.34 10.88
N LEU A 90 -1.98 13.62 11.02
CA LEU A 90 -2.10 14.28 12.33
C LEU A 90 -3.21 13.66 13.21
N ARG A 91 -4.23 13.02 12.64
CA ARG A 91 -5.34 12.39 13.37
C ARG A 91 -5.03 10.96 13.81
N VAL A 92 -3.89 10.78 14.47
CA VAL A 92 -3.35 9.47 14.86
C VAL A 92 -4.34 8.66 15.73
N MET A 93 -5.03 9.31 16.67
CA MET A 93 -5.94 8.61 17.59
C MET A 93 -7.21 8.12 16.91
N GLU A 94 -7.85 8.96 16.09
CA GLU A 94 -9.00 8.56 15.26
C GLU A 94 -8.60 7.43 14.30
N LEU A 95 -7.44 7.54 13.66
CA LEU A 95 -6.93 6.52 12.75
C LEU A 95 -6.75 5.18 13.46
N LYS A 96 -6.13 5.17 14.66
CA LYS A 96 -5.96 3.96 15.48
C LYS A 96 -7.31 3.40 15.93
N ALA A 97 -8.29 4.24 16.29
CA ALA A 97 -9.61 3.80 16.70
C ALA A 97 -10.37 3.12 15.54
N ILE A 98 -10.36 3.71 14.35
CA ILE A 98 -10.98 3.14 13.15
C ILE A 98 -10.28 1.84 12.74
N ALA A 99 -8.94 1.83 12.74
CA ALA A 99 -8.17 0.64 12.39
C ALA A 99 -8.44 -0.54 13.34
N ARG A 100 -8.59 -0.29 14.66
CA ARG A 100 -8.97 -1.32 15.64
C ARG A 100 -10.34 -1.93 15.33
N LYS A 101 -11.33 -1.10 14.97
CA LYS A 101 -12.67 -1.56 14.59
C LYS A 101 -12.69 -2.34 13.27
N LEU A 102 -11.82 -2.01 12.33
CA LEU A 102 -11.73 -2.71 11.03
C LEU A 102 -10.98 -4.04 11.08
N LEU A 103 -10.11 -4.22 12.08
CA LEU A 103 -9.22 -5.38 12.14
C LEU A 103 -9.96 -6.74 12.13
N PRO A 104 -11.07 -6.95 12.87
CA PRO A 104 -11.84 -8.19 12.80
C PRO A 104 -12.38 -8.47 11.39
N LYS A 105 -13.01 -7.46 10.76
CA LYS A 105 -13.54 -7.56 9.39
C LYS A 105 -12.45 -7.91 8.38
N ILE A 106 -11.25 -7.35 8.52
CA ILE A 106 -10.11 -7.65 7.65
C ILE A 106 -9.59 -9.08 7.86
N LYS A 107 -9.62 -9.59 9.10
CA LYS A 107 -9.29 -11.00 9.38
C LYS A 107 -10.30 -11.94 8.73
N GLU A 108 -11.58 -11.63 8.79
CA GLU A 108 -12.64 -12.40 8.11
C GLU A 108 -12.44 -12.40 6.60
N GLN A 109 -12.21 -11.23 6.00
CA GLN A 109 -11.90 -11.12 4.57
C GLN A 109 -10.69 -11.97 4.15
N GLU A 110 -9.64 -12.00 4.98
CA GLU A 110 -8.47 -12.86 4.74
C GLU A 110 -8.81 -14.35 4.84
N ASN A 111 -9.63 -14.76 5.80
CA ASN A 111 -10.09 -16.15 5.92
C ASN A 111 -10.95 -16.55 4.72
N LEU A 112 -11.90 -15.69 4.30
CA LEU A 112 -12.74 -15.90 3.11
C LEU A 112 -11.89 -16.03 1.85
N ARG A 113 -10.86 -15.19 1.70
CA ARG A 113 -9.90 -15.28 0.59
C ARG A 113 -9.21 -16.64 0.55
N LEU A 114 -8.76 -17.14 1.69
CA LEU A 114 -8.11 -18.45 1.78
C LEU A 114 -9.08 -19.60 1.50
N GLN A 115 -10.32 -19.52 1.97
CA GLN A 115 -11.37 -20.49 1.65
C GLN A 115 -11.63 -20.54 0.14
N LYS A 116 -11.78 -19.37 -0.51
CA LYS A 116 -11.94 -19.29 -1.98
C LYS A 116 -10.77 -19.94 -2.71
N ILE A 117 -9.53 -19.71 -2.27
CA ILE A 117 -8.35 -20.34 -2.87
C ILE A 117 -8.38 -21.86 -2.71
N LYS A 118 -8.75 -22.37 -1.53
CA LYS A 118 -8.88 -23.81 -1.28
C LYS A 118 -9.97 -24.45 -2.13
N ASN A 119 -11.15 -23.82 -2.20
CA ASN A 119 -12.28 -24.32 -2.99
C ASN A 119 -11.92 -24.38 -4.48
N ASN A 120 -11.32 -23.30 -5.02
CA ASN A 120 -10.89 -23.29 -6.42
C ASN A 120 -9.83 -24.36 -6.70
N ALA A 121 -8.91 -24.61 -5.75
CA ALA A 121 -7.94 -25.69 -5.90
C ALA A 121 -8.61 -27.08 -5.91
N ALA A 122 -9.67 -27.29 -5.13
CA ALA A 122 -10.43 -28.53 -5.13
C ALA A 122 -11.26 -28.73 -6.41
N THR A 123 -11.77 -27.66 -7.02
CA THR A 123 -12.51 -27.73 -8.30
C THR A 123 -11.62 -27.97 -9.52
N THR A 124 -10.32 -27.62 -9.43
CA THR A 124 -9.36 -27.77 -10.55
C THR A 124 -8.56 -29.09 -10.46
N ALA A 125 -8.70 -29.81 -9.35
CA ALA A 125 -8.07 -31.13 -9.13
C ALA A 125 -9.05 -32.24 -9.54
#